data_AF-A0A1X7AE80-F1
#
_entry.id   AF-A0A1X7AE80-F1
#
_cell.length_a   1.000
_cell.length_b   1.000
_cell.length_c   1.000
_cell.angle_alpha   90.00
_cell.angle_beta   90.00
_cell.angle_gamma   90.00
#
_symmetry.space_group_name_H-M   'P 1'
#
loop_
_entity.id
_entity.type
_entity.pdbx_description
1 polymer ?
#
loop_
_entity_poly.entity_id
_entity_poly.type
_entity_poly.pdbx_seq_one_letter_code
_entity_poly.pdbx_strand_id
1 'polypeptide(L)' 'MEIEQVHISEIRPGDTVIHKTHERTVGKKDIKRCPLLGHVLFGDPYNLGTIKVKRVIYPRFYKGKRV' A
#
# COMPACT_ATOMS: atom_id res chain seq x y z
N MET A 1 -6.61 -11.06 9.55
CA MET A 1 -6.42 -10.05 8.49
C MET A 1 -6.76 -8.72 9.12
N GLU A 2 -5.79 -7.82 9.18
CA GLU A 2 -5.98 -6.49 9.73
C GLU A 2 -5.85 -5.46 8.60
N ILE A 3 -6.66 -4.41 8.65
CA ILE A 3 -6.62 -3.33 7.68
C ILE A 3 -6.22 -2.07 8.43
N GLU A 4 -5.08 -1.51 8.07
CA GLU A 4 -4.59 -0.24 8.61
C GLU A 4 -4.71 0.86 7.56
N GLN A 5 -4.88 2.10 8.02
CA GLN A 5 -4.94 3.27 7.17
C GLN A 5 -3.65 4.07 7.31
N VAL A 6 -2.79 4.00 6.29
CA VAL A 6 -1.46 4.59 6.29
C VAL A 6 -1.34 5.67 5.22
N HIS A 7 -0.36 6.55 5.39
CA HIS A 7 -0.05 7.53 4.35
C HIS A 7 0.60 6.84 3.14
N ILE A 8 0.39 7.36 1.93
CA ILE A 8 0.94 6.80 0.69
C ILE A 8 2.47 6.68 0.70
N SER A 9 3.16 7.53 1.46
CA SER A 9 4.63 7.47 1.60
C SER A 9 5.15 6.30 2.43
N GLU A 10 4.29 5.70 3.26
CA GLU A 10 4.66 4.57 4.13
C GLU A 10 4.53 3.21 3.40
N ILE A 11 3.86 3.20 2.25
CA ILE A 11 3.68 2.02 1.42
C ILE A 11 5.02 1.64 0.79
N ARG A 12 5.40 0.36 0.93
CA ARG A 12 6.62 -0.20 0.36
C ARG A 12 6.30 -1.29 -0.66
N PRO A 13 7.23 -1.58 -1.59
CA PRO A 13 7.11 -2.74 -2.46
C PRO A 13 6.98 -4.02 -1.61
N GLY A 14 5.97 -4.84 -1.89
CA GLY A 14 5.63 -6.04 -1.14
C GLY A 14 4.40 -5.89 -0.23
N ASP A 15 3.97 -4.66 0.07
CA ASP A 15 2.74 -4.43 0.84
C ASP A 15 1.51 -4.76 -0.01
N THR A 16 0.45 -5.26 0.63
CA THR A 16 -0.86 -5.44 -0.04
C THR A 16 -1.77 -4.29 0.35
N VAL A 17 -2.41 -3.66 -0.63
CA VAL A 17 -3.32 -2.53 -0.42
C VAL A 17 -4.66 -2.79 -1.10
N ILE A 18 -5.72 -2.20 -0.57
CA ILE A 18 -7.02 -2.17 -1.23
C ILE A 18 -7.06 -0.94 -2.14
N HIS A 19 -6.95 -1.16 -3.45
CA HIS A 19 -7.02 -0.11 -4.47
C HIS A 19 -8.24 -0.34 -5.37
N LYS A 20 -9.13 0.66 -5.47
CA LYS A 20 -10.39 0.58 -6.25
C LYS A 20 -11.18 -0.71 -5.96
N THR A 21 -11.39 -1.00 -4.67
CA THR A 21 -12.16 -2.15 -4.17
C THR A 21 -11.47 -3.52 -4.30
N HIS A 22 -10.33 -3.61 -4.99
CA HIS A 22 -9.57 -4.86 -5.12
C HIS A 22 -8.30 -4.85 -4.26
N GLU A 23 -7.98 -6.00 -3.68
CA GLU A 23 -6.68 -6.25 -3.04
C GLU A 23 -5.60 -6.40 -4.12
N ARG A 24 -4.52 -5.62 -3.99
CA ARG A 24 -3.37 -5.68 -4.89
C ARG A 24 -2.08 -5.59 -4.10
N THR A 25 -1.13 -6.46 -4.45
CA THR A 25 0.24 -6.36 -3.95
C THR A 25 0.98 -5.27 -4.72
N VAL A 26 1.62 -4.38 -3.99
CA VAL A 26 2.36 -3.24 -4.52
C VAL A 26 3.72 -3.71 -5.00
N GLY A 27 4.01 -3.55 -6.29
CA GLY A 27 5.33 -3.77 -6.87
C GLY A 27 6.16 -2.49 -6.90
N LYS A 28 7.47 -2.64 -7.16
CA LYS A 28 8.39 -1.49 -7.31
C LYS A 28 7.98 -0.56 -8.45
N LYS A 29 7.37 -1.09 -9.52
CA LYS A 29 6.89 -0.32 -10.68
C LYS A 29 5.62 0.50 -10.39
N ASP A 30 4.90 0.11 -9.35
CA ASP A 30 3.59 0.67 -9.02
C ASP A 30 3.71 1.90 -8.11
N ILE A 31 4.84 2.05 -7.43
CA ILE A 31 5.21 3.25 -6.68
C ILE A 31 6.05 4.13 -7.61
N LYS A 32 5.53 5.31 -7.93
CA LYS A 32 6.25 6.32 -8.70
C LYS A 32 6.26 7.64 -7.94
N ARG A 33 7.28 8.46 -8.19
CA ARG A 33 7.34 9.82 -7.70
C ARG A 33 7.24 10.78 -8.87
N CYS A 34 6.18 11.58 -8.90
CA CYS A 34 6.00 12.66 -9.86
C CYS A 34 6.48 13.97 -9.22
N PRO A 35 7.25 14.82 -9.93
CA PRO A 35 7.71 16.10 -9.40
C PRO A 35 6.57 17.04 -8.95
N LEU A 36 5.43 16.98 -9.65
CA LEU A 36 4.28 17.85 -9.40
C LEU A 36 3.28 17.30 -8.36
N LEU A 37 3.13 15.96 -8.30
CA LEU A 37 2.09 15.29 -7.51
C LEU A 37 2.63 14.52 -6.30
N GLY A 38 3.95 14.42 -6.15
CA GLY A 38 4.57 13.64 -5.07
C GLY A 38 4.51 12.13 -5.32
N HIS A 39 4.16 11.37 -4.29
CA HIS A 39 4.07 9.91 -4.37
C HIS A 39 2.79 9.50 -5.08
N VAL A 40 2.91 8.55 -6.00
CA VAL A 40 1.84 8.04 -6.83
C VAL A 40 1.85 6.52 -6.74
N LEU A 41 0.71 5.94 -6.39
CA LEU A 41 0.52 4.50 -6.22
C LEU A 41 -0.47 4.02 -7.27
N PHE A 42 -0.04 3.09 -8.12
CA PHE A 42 -0.80 2.61 -9.29
C PHE A 42 -1.26 3.73 -10.25
N GLY A 43 -0.51 4.84 -10.30
CA GLY A 43 -0.89 6.01 -11.11
C GLY A 43 -1.85 6.99 -10.41
N ASP A 44 -2.25 6.71 -9.16
CA ASP A 44 -3.10 7.58 -8.35
C ASP A 44 -2.28 8.27 -7.24
N PRO A 45 -2.29 9.61 -7.13
CA PRO A 45 -1.61 10.33 -6.06
C PRO A 45 -2.36 10.32 -4.73
N TYR A 46 -3.54 9.68 -4.65
CA TYR A 46 -4.39 9.63 -3.45
C TYR A 46 -4.68 11.03 -2.88
N ASN A 47 -5.06 11.95 -3.77
CA ASN A 47 -5.27 13.38 -3.47
C ASN A 47 -4.07 14.01 -2.74
N LEU A 48 -2.87 13.88 -3.33
CA LEU A 48 -1.60 14.36 -2.77
C LEU A 48 -1.28 13.76 -1.38
N GLY A 49 -1.71 12.53 -1.12
CA GLY A 49 -1.56 11.86 0.17
C GLY A 49 -2.62 12.22 1.23
N THR A 50 -3.60 13.05 0.91
CA THR A 50 -4.71 13.37 1.82
C THR A 50 -5.60 12.15 2.08
N ILE A 51 -5.79 11.31 1.05
CA ILE A 51 -6.55 10.07 1.19
C ILE A 51 -5.62 8.98 1.72
N LYS A 52 -5.97 8.42 2.88
CA LYS A 52 -5.22 7.31 3.46
C LYS A 52 -5.38 6.04 2.62
N VAL A 53 -4.28 5.33 2.43
CA VAL A 53 -4.25 4.03 1.76
C VAL A 53 -4.61 2.95 2.77
N LYS A 54 -5.52 2.05 2.39
CA LYS A 54 -5.85 0.86 3.19
C LYS A 54 -4.83 -0.24 2.93
N ARG A 55 -3.88 -0.44 3.84
CA ARG A 55 -2.89 -1.52 3.78
C ARG A 55 -3.44 -2.75 4.53
N VAL A 56 -3.27 -3.92 3.94
CA VAL A 56 -3.71 -5.21 4.48
C VAL A 56 -2.50 -5.90 5.11
N ILE A 57 -2.58 -6.17 6.41
CA ILE A 57 -1.59 -6.95 7.14
C ILE A 57 -2.07 -8.40 7.22
N TYR A 58 -1.30 -9.29 6.59
CA TYR A 58 -1.47 -10.73 6.77
C TYR A 58 -0.61 -11.23 7.93
N PRO A 59 -1.17 -12.06 8.83
CA PRO A 59 -0.37 -12.71 9.85
C PRO A 59 0.69 -13.59 9.19
N ARG A 60 1.94 -13.46 9.62
CA ARG A 60 3.00 -14.35 9.18
C ARG A 60 2.96 -15.60 10.03
N PHE A 61 3.17 -16.74 9.39
CA PHE A 61 3.31 -18.02 10.07
C PHE A 61 4.67 -18.61 9.72
N TYR A 62 5.38 -19.10 10.73
CA TYR A 62 6.63 -19.82 10.57
C TYR A 62 6.59 -21.07 11.44
N LYS A 63 6.78 -22.24 10.82
CA LYS A 63 6.69 -23.56 11.49
C LYS A 63 5.39 -23.74 12.30
N GLY A 64 4.25 -23.30 11.76
CA GLY A 64 2.94 -23.45 12.40
C GLY A 64 2.66 -22.49 13.56
N LYS A 65 3.58 -21.58 13.88
CA LYS A 65 3.39 -20.52 14.88
C LYS A 65 3.26 -19.17 14.20
N ARG A 66 2.38 -18.30 14.72
CA ARG A 66 2.28 -16.91 14.29
C ARG A 66 3.54 -16.17 14.73
N VAL A 67 4.17 -15.47 13.79
CA VAL A 67 5.38 -14.64 13.96
C VAL A 67 5.08 -13.19 13.65
#